data_AF-A0A538LKI6-F1
#
_entry.id   AF-A0A538LKI6-F1
#
_cell.length_a   1.000
_cell.length_b   1.000
_cell.length_c   1.000
_cell.angle_alpha   90.00
_cell.angle_beta   90.00
_cell.angle_gamma   90.00
#
_symmetry.space_group_name_H-M   'P 1'
#
loop_
_entity.id
_entity.type
_entity.pdbx_description
1 polymer ?
#
loop_
_entity_poly.entity_id
_entity_poly.type
_entity_poly.pdbx_seq_one_letter_code
_entity_poly.pdbx_strand_id
1 'polypeptide(L)'
;MTETVNRSARAAFALLVVATVAAFFVTQRLKTGEAVVKNIVVQAYMSPNADGLMDRARMAFTLPRGDRVTLDMDDPQGDRVRRLLDGAHLGRGRHTFTWDGKNDNGLVPRDGHYYLRVVLRDQGRAVTSPTGVLLLTHPPRPRIVSVSPRLGLARRATPVTVRFVGPSGSQPVLRIWRTDRRPPVLVATVMGRRGSHSLRFGGTVGGRPLPPGDYSVSVSVRNVALVEGSFPPHLPPTRLESLPGTGFSVIGTVAAGPLEPVAAGGTARLSVEGGGGRVRWQLRRLGAPRTIAHGKAKGPVVAVRIPRRAAAGEYVAVVTQRGRTARVPLTVHAGRRRRVLVVVPTMTWQGMNPVDDDADGFADTLFSARSVPLARPFAHGRLPAGLTAAVGPLLRFLEAHGLHFDVTTDLALARGHGPLPAGHAGVVLAGPETWTTARLAVQLQAYVRTGGRVLSLGVDSLQRAVVLTTTGLEEPSRAAPADAFGEDLASPELGRPAPLVASSDRIGLFGGTNGVVGSFIETEPSRSLPHGARSLAAAGREGRGPALVAYRLGRGMVIRIGTPGWARLLDSSPEVAAVTERAWARISR
;
A
#
# COMPACT_ATOMS: atom_id res chain seq x y z
N MET A 1 -23.61 94.02 48.75
CA MET A 1 -23.70 92.55 48.97
C MET A 1 -22.80 91.74 48.00
N THR A 2 -21.76 92.35 47.42
CA THR A 2 -20.93 91.78 46.34
C THR A 2 -19.49 91.44 46.76
N GLU A 3 -19.04 91.90 47.94
CA GLU A 3 -17.64 91.74 48.38
C GLU A 3 -17.39 90.43 49.16
N THR A 4 -18.42 89.89 49.83
CA THR A 4 -18.36 88.63 50.58
C THR A 4 -18.37 87.39 49.68
N VAL A 5 -18.99 87.49 48.50
CA VAL A 5 -19.04 86.40 47.48
C VAL A 5 -17.65 86.17 46.85
N ASN A 6 -16.82 87.21 46.76
CA ASN A 6 -15.49 87.11 46.14
C ASN A 6 -14.45 86.44 47.05
N ARG A 7 -14.55 86.62 48.38
CA ARG A 7 -13.65 85.94 49.34
C ARG A 7 -13.98 84.46 49.49
N SER A 8 -15.26 84.12 49.54
CA SER A 8 -15.73 82.72 49.62
C SER A 8 -15.44 81.93 48.33
N ALA A 9 -15.63 82.55 47.15
CA ALA A 9 -15.25 81.94 45.87
C ALA A 9 -13.73 81.72 45.73
N ARG A 10 -12.91 82.69 46.17
CA ARG A 10 -11.44 82.55 46.18
C ARG A 10 -10.97 81.48 47.16
N ALA A 11 -11.59 81.38 48.34
CA ALA A 11 -11.29 80.33 49.31
C ALA A 11 -11.68 78.95 48.78
N ALA A 12 -12.86 78.80 48.16
CA ALA A 12 -13.29 77.56 47.53
C ALA A 12 -12.37 77.14 46.38
N PHE A 13 -11.96 78.09 45.53
CA PHE A 13 -11.01 77.84 44.45
C PHE A 13 -9.63 77.43 44.96
N ALA A 14 -9.08 78.13 45.97
CA ALA A 14 -7.81 77.77 46.58
C ALA A 14 -7.86 76.36 47.21
N LEU A 15 -8.97 76.02 47.87
CA LEU A 15 -9.17 74.69 48.47
C LEU A 15 -9.29 73.60 47.40
N LEU A 16 -9.95 73.89 46.28
CA LEU A 16 -10.02 72.99 45.13
C LEU A 16 -8.63 72.78 44.51
N VAL A 17 -7.84 73.85 44.31
CA VAL A 17 -6.47 73.75 43.79
C VAL A 17 -5.60 72.89 44.69
N VAL A 18 -5.64 73.12 46.01
CA VAL A 18 -4.89 72.30 46.99
C VAL A 18 -5.36 70.84 46.95
N ALA A 19 -6.67 70.58 46.89
CA ALA A 19 -7.21 69.23 46.77
C ALA A 19 -6.79 68.54 45.46
N THR A 20 -6.74 69.28 44.35
CA THR A 20 -6.35 68.75 43.03
C THR A 20 -4.85 68.46 42.99
N VAL A 21 -4.02 69.32 43.58
CA VAL A 21 -2.58 69.09 43.74
C VAL A 21 -2.32 67.90 44.66
N ALA A 22 -3.02 67.80 45.79
CA ALA A 22 -2.94 66.65 46.68
C ALA A 22 -3.36 65.35 45.98
N ALA A 23 -4.47 65.37 45.24
CA ALA A 23 -4.91 64.24 44.44
C ALA A 23 -3.90 63.89 43.33
N PHE A 24 -3.27 64.89 42.70
CA PHE A 24 -2.20 64.69 41.72
C PHE A 24 -0.97 64.04 42.36
N PHE A 25 -0.53 64.47 43.55
CA PHE A 25 0.58 63.85 44.26
C PHE A 25 0.25 62.46 44.77
N VAL A 26 -0.98 62.21 45.22
CA VAL A 26 -1.46 60.87 45.60
C VAL A 26 -1.47 59.95 44.38
N THR A 27 -2.02 60.39 43.25
CA THR A 27 -2.06 59.61 42.01
C THR A 27 -0.69 59.44 41.36
N GLN A 28 0.19 60.44 41.43
CA GLN A 28 1.61 60.34 41.03
C GLN A 28 2.33 59.33 41.92
N ARG A 29 2.19 59.38 43.24
CA ARG A 29 2.81 58.41 44.18
C ARG A 29 2.28 56.99 43.96
N LEU A 30 1.01 56.84 43.59
CA LEU A 30 0.42 55.57 43.17
C LEU A 30 0.99 55.09 41.83
N LYS A 31 1.31 55.99 40.89
CA LYS A 31 1.90 55.70 39.57
C LYS A 31 3.44 55.55 39.58
N THR A 32 4.16 56.18 40.50
CA THR A 32 5.63 56.19 40.62
C THR A 32 6.17 55.24 41.69
N GLY A 33 5.30 54.44 42.32
CA GLY A 33 5.75 53.37 43.21
C GLY A 33 6.73 52.44 42.48
N GLU A 34 7.87 52.17 43.12
CA GLU A 34 8.90 51.27 42.59
C GLU A 34 8.26 49.96 42.08
N ALA A 35 8.65 49.50 40.88
CA ALA A 35 8.07 48.30 40.27
C ALA A 35 8.11 47.13 41.26
N VAL A 36 6.93 46.63 41.64
CA VAL A 36 6.72 45.72 42.78
C VAL A 36 7.24 44.31 42.50
N VAL A 37 7.22 43.94 41.22
CA VAL A 37 7.87 42.74 40.68
C VAL A 37 8.67 43.19 39.45
N LYS A 38 9.94 42.83 39.39
CA LYS A 38 10.86 43.17 38.29
C LYS A 38 11.28 41.90 37.55
N ASN A 39 11.70 42.03 36.29
CA ASN A 39 12.31 40.95 35.50
C ASN A 39 11.48 39.65 35.48
N ILE A 40 10.17 39.75 35.20
CA ILE A 40 9.34 38.57 35.00
C ILE A 40 9.76 37.91 33.68
N VAL A 41 10.31 36.70 33.77
CA VAL A 41 10.74 35.89 32.63
C VAL A 41 9.94 34.60 32.67
N VAL A 42 9.22 34.31 31.60
CA VAL A 42 8.54 33.04 31.39
C VAL A 42 9.13 32.36 30.15
N GLN A 43 9.25 31.03 30.22
CA GLN A 43 9.59 30.23 29.03
C GLN A 43 8.49 30.40 27.97
N ALA A 44 8.89 30.61 26.71
CA ALA A 44 7.93 30.93 25.66
C ALA A 44 7.02 29.76 25.26
N TYR A 45 7.52 28.52 25.30
CA TYR A 45 6.83 27.34 24.79
C TYR A 45 6.93 26.17 25.77
N MET A 46 5.90 25.34 25.82
CA MET A 46 5.91 24.07 26.54
C MET A 46 5.03 23.01 25.89
N SER A 47 5.32 21.74 26.16
CA SER A 47 4.57 20.56 25.71
C SER A 47 4.61 19.46 26.77
N PRO A 48 3.66 19.40 27.71
CA PRO A 48 3.66 18.42 28.82
C PRO A 48 3.22 17.02 28.35
N ASN A 49 4.04 16.36 27.53
CA ASN A 49 3.77 15.04 26.94
C ASN A 49 4.65 13.90 27.51
N ALA A 50 5.49 14.21 28.51
CA ALA A 50 6.39 13.30 29.20
C ALA A 50 7.51 12.69 28.33
N ASP A 51 7.91 13.37 27.24
CA ASP A 51 9.03 12.95 26.39
C ASP A 51 10.40 13.50 26.84
N GLY A 52 10.42 14.29 27.92
CA GLY A 52 11.60 14.95 28.48
C GLY A 52 11.97 16.28 27.81
N LEU A 53 11.28 16.68 26.75
CA LEU A 53 11.51 17.92 26.01
C LEU A 53 10.37 18.90 26.30
N MET A 54 10.72 20.08 26.84
CA MET A 54 9.74 21.16 27.08
C MET A 54 8.51 20.76 27.94
N ASP A 55 8.59 19.65 28.68
CA ASP A 55 7.54 19.18 29.60
C ASP A 55 7.19 20.16 30.72
N ARG A 56 8.12 21.07 31.01
CA ARG A 56 8.01 22.02 32.10
C ARG A 56 8.38 23.42 31.62
N ALA A 57 7.66 24.41 32.11
CA ALA A 57 7.94 25.82 31.87
C ALA A 57 8.66 26.42 33.08
N ARG A 58 9.92 26.83 32.90
CA ARG A 58 10.64 27.58 33.92
C ARG A 58 10.24 29.05 33.88
N MET A 59 9.96 29.62 35.04
CA MET A 59 9.59 31.01 35.20
C MET A 59 10.41 31.63 36.32
N ALA A 60 10.71 32.92 36.21
CA ALA A 60 11.45 33.64 37.24
C ALA A 60 10.95 35.08 37.35
N PHE A 61 11.05 35.64 38.55
CA PHE A 61 10.79 37.06 38.80
C PHE A 61 11.71 37.56 39.91
N THR A 62 11.86 38.87 40.02
CA THR A 62 12.68 39.52 41.05
C THR A 62 11.81 40.35 41.97
N LEU A 63 11.92 40.08 43.27
CA LEU A 63 11.29 40.87 44.33
C LEU A 63 12.28 41.93 44.85
N PRO A 64 11.96 43.23 44.73
CA PRO A 64 12.79 44.29 45.32
C PRO A 64 12.81 44.27 46.85
N ARG A 65 11.72 43.76 47.47
CA ARG A 65 11.52 43.59 48.91
C ARG A 65 10.80 42.25 49.16
N GLY A 66 11.03 41.63 50.32
CA GLY A 66 10.35 40.37 50.66
C GLY A 66 8.85 40.56 50.88
N ASP A 67 8.06 39.52 50.63
CA ASP A 67 6.60 39.52 50.73
C ASP A 67 6.06 38.09 50.92
N ARG A 68 4.80 37.97 51.34
CA ARG A 68 4.01 36.73 51.28
C ARG A 68 3.37 36.56 49.90
N VAL A 69 3.91 35.63 49.11
CA VAL A 69 3.59 35.48 47.68
C VAL A 69 2.65 34.31 47.41
N THR A 70 1.65 34.53 46.55
CA THR A 70 0.88 33.48 45.85
C THR A 70 1.20 33.54 44.37
N LEU A 71 1.44 32.38 43.76
CA LEU A 71 1.73 32.25 42.34
C LEU A 71 0.65 31.41 41.69
N ASP A 72 -0.03 32.00 40.73
CA ASP A 72 -1.11 31.38 39.97
C ASP A 72 -0.73 31.42 38.48
N MET A 73 -1.11 30.38 37.74
CA MET A 73 -1.13 30.36 36.28
C MET A 73 -2.54 30.67 35.82
N ASP A 74 -2.70 31.72 35.04
CA ASP A 74 -3.99 32.17 34.51
C ASP A 74 -4.09 31.88 33.01
N ASP A 75 -5.28 31.61 32.51
CA ASP A 75 -5.57 31.50 31.07
C ASP A 75 -5.71 32.89 30.39
N PRO A 76 -5.95 32.96 29.07
CA PRO A 76 -6.14 34.25 28.38
C PRO A 76 -7.34 35.07 28.84
N GLN A 77 -8.30 34.47 29.53
CA GLN A 77 -9.49 35.10 30.09
C GLN A 77 -9.22 35.66 31.50
N GLY A 78 -8.07 35.32 32.10
CA GLY A 78 -7.69 35.70 33.46
C GLY A 78 -8.19 34.72 34.51
N ASP A 79 -8.72 33.56 34.11
CA ASP A 79 -9.18 32.53 35.02
C ASP A 79 -7.99 31.69 35.50
N ARG A 80 -7.97 31.39 36.81
CA ARG A 80 -6.89 30.59 37.40
C ARG A 80 -6.97 29.14 36.96
N VAL A 81 -5.89 28.66 36.37
CA VAL A 81 -5.71 27.28 35.88
C VAL A 81 -4.95 26.43 36.90
N ARG A 82 -3.92 27.00 37.53
CA ARG A 82 -3.07 26.28 38.48
C ARG A 82 -2.53 27.19 39.57
N ARG A 83 -2.59 26.78 40.83
CA ARG A 83 -1.78 27.37 41.90
C ARG A 83 -0.42 26.67 42.00
N LEU A 84 0.66 27.45 41.89
CA LEU A 84 2.05 26.98 42.01
C LEU A 84 2.63 27.22 43.41
N LEU A 85 2.19 28.28 44.08
CA LEU A 85 2.64 28.67 45.42
C LEU A 85 1.48 29.34 46.15
N ASP A 86 1.23 28.95 47.40
CA ASP A 86 0.15 29.52 48.22
C ASP A 86 0.70 30.23 49.46
N GLY A 87 0.72 31.57 49.43
CA GLY A 87 0.98 32.39 50.62
C GLY A 87 2.34 32.17 51.31
N ALA A 88 3.38 31.80 50.58
CA ALA A 88 4.72 31.54 51.13
C ALA A 88 5.54 32.83 51.21
N HIS A 89 6.33 32.99 52.27
CA HIS A 89 7.21 34.15 52.42
C HIS A 89 8.45 34.00 51.53
N LEU A 90 8.64 34.94 50.60
CA LEU A 90 9.80 35.01 49.72
C LEU A 90 10.60 36.28 50.04
N GLY A 91 11.91 36.13 50.27
CA GLY A 91 12.81 37.25 50.54
C GLY A 91 13.07 38.14 49.32
N ARG A 92 13.80 39.25 49.51
CA ARG A 92 14.32 40.06 48.40
C ARG A 92 15.23 39.21 47.50
N GLY A 93 15.09 39.33 46.18
CA GLY A 93 15.95 38.64 45.22
C GLY A 93 15.20 37.98 44.08
N ARG A 94 15.93 37.18 43.29
CA ARG A 94 15.39 36.43 42.16
C ARG A 94 14.84 35.08 42.63
N HIS A 95 13.60 34.80 42.27
CA HIS A 95 12.94 33.52 42.56
C HIS A 95 12.63 32.79 41.26
N THR A 96 12.78 31.47 41.26
CA THR A 96 12.54 30.61 40.09
C THR A 96 11.53 29.53 40.45
N PHE A 97 10.54 29.35 39.57
CA PHE A 97 9.48 28.36 39.71
C PHE A 97 9.34 27.57 38.41
N THR A 98 8.68 26.43 38.51
CA THR A 98 8.43 25.56 37.36
C THR A 98 6.97 25.15 37.37
N TRP A 99 6.32 25.25 36.21
CA TRP A 99 5.00 24.66 35.98
C TRP A 99 5.15 23.40 35.14
N ASP A 100 4.46 22.34 35.54
CA ASP A 100 4.43 21.03 34.88
C ASP A 100 3.37 20.94 33.77
N GLY A 101 2.69 22.05 33.47
CA GLY A 101 1.67 22.10 32.42
C GLY A 101 0.34 21.51 32.82
N LYS A 102 0.11 21.26 34.11
CA LYS A 102 -1.14 20.69 34.62
C LYS A 102 -1.95 21.72 35.41
N ASN A 103 -3.27 21.62 35.32
CA ASN A 103 -4.20 22.41 36.12
C ASN A 103 -4.30 21.88 37.57
N ASP A 104 -5.11 22.51 38.41
CA ASP A 104 -5.33 22.11 39.81
C ASP A 104 -5.85 20.65 39.93
N ASN A 105 -6.56 20.14 38.92
CA ASN A 105 -7.07 18.75 38.85
C ASN A 105 -6.02 17.74 38.34
N GLY A 106 -4.79 18.17 38.06
CA GLY A 106 -3.72 17.31 37.53
C GLY A 106 -3.87 16.97 36.03
N LEU A 107 -4.78 17.63 35.31
CA LEU A 107 -5.00 17.44 33.87
C LEU A 107 -4.24 18.50 33.07
N VAL A 108 -3.83 18.16 31.85
CA VAL A 108 -3.26 19.13 30.90
C VAL A 108 -4.40 20.01 30.36
N PRO A 109 -4.32 21.35 30.50
CA PRO A 109 -5.33 22.26 30.00
C PRO A 109 -5.20 22.39 28.46
N ARG A 110 -6.15 23.08 27.81
CA ARG A 110 -6.17 23.20 26.34
C ARG A 110 -4.93 23.94 25.81
N ASP A 111 -4.52 23.65 24.58
CA ASP A 111 -3.47 24.41 23.91
C ASP A 111 -3.82 25.92 23.89
N GLY A 112 -2.88 26.76 24.32
CA GLY A 112 -3.12 28.19 24.53
C GLY A 112 -2.00 28.91 25.30
N HIS A 113 -2.15 30.22 25.47
CA HIS A 113 -1.21 31.04 26.24
C HIS A 113 -1.63 31.07 27.72
N TYR A 114 -0.68 30.82 28.61
CA TYR A 114 -0.89 30.87 30.06
C TYR A 114 0.06 31.86 30.72
N TYR A 115 -0.45 32.68 31.63
CA TYR A 115 0.25 33.81 32.20
C TYR A 115 0.57 33.58 33.66
N LEU A 116 1.76 33.97 34.10
CA LEU A 116 2.13 33.91 35.51
C LEU A 116 1.54 35.13 36.22
N ARG A 117 0.67 34.91 37.21
CA ARG A 117 0.18 35.93 38.11
C ARG A 117 0.86 35.84 39.47
N VAL A 118 1.56 36.91 39.83
CA VAL A 118 2.25 37.06 41.12
C VAL A 118 1.41 37.95 42.03
N VAL A 119 0.82 37.37 43.07
CA VAL A 119 0.05 38.10 44.08
C VAL A 119 0.91 38.30 45.33
N LEU A 120 1.11 39.57 45.68
CA LEU A 120 1.88 40.05 46.83
C LEU A 120 0.90 40.42 47.94
N ARG A 121 0.75 39.55 48.94
CA ARG A 121 -0.32 39.66 49.94
C ARG A 121 -0.09 40.82 50.91
N ASP A 122 1.15 41.02 51.36
CA ASP A 122 1.45 42.06 52.36
C ASP A 122 1.36 43.46 51.73
N GLN A 123 1.63 43.56 50.43
CA GLN A 123 1.50 44.80 49.65
C GLN A 123 0.13 44.99 49.00
N GLY A 124 -0.76 43.99 49.01
CA GLY A 124 -2.09 44.05 48.41
C GLY A 124 -2.09 44.27 46.89
N ARG A 125 -1.09 43.73 46.18
CA ARG A 125 -0.90 43.95 44.73
C ARG A 125 -0.79 42.64 43.96
N ALA A 126 -1.17 42.66 42.69
CA ALA A 126 -0.95 41.55 41.77
C ALA A 126 -0.28 42.05 40.49
N VAL A 127 0.64 41.26 39.95
CA VAL A 127 1.32 41.54 38.68
C VAL A 127 1.25 40.29 37.81
N THR A 128 0.74 40.45 36.59
CA THR A 128 0.71 39.37 35.60
C THR A 128 1.87 39.52 34.63
N SER A 129 2.45 38.40 34.19
CA SER A 129 3.52 38.41 33.21
C SER A 129 3.05 39.05 31.89
N PRO A 130 3.87 39.91 31.26
CA PRO A 130 3.50 40.56 30.01
C PRO A 130 3.46 39.59 28.82
N THR A 131 4.20 38.48 28.92
CA THR A 131 4.16 37.36 27.99
C THR A 131 3.65 36.12 28.68
N GLY A 132 3.05 35.20 27.93
CA GLY A 132 2.58 33.91 28.41
C GLY A 132 3.43 32.75 27.90
N VAL A 133 3.33 31.61 28.59
CA VAL A 133 3.82 30.32 28.12
C VAL A 133 2.81 29.77 27.12
N LEU A 134 3.22 29.54 25.87
CA LEU A 134 2.38 28.87 24.87
C LEU A 134 2.48 27.34 25.06
N LEU A 135 1.40 26.74 25.55
CA LEU A 135 1.25 25.30 25.69
C LEU A 135 0.76 24.71 24.37
N LEU A 136 1.54 23.78 23.80
CA LEU A 136 1.20 23.06 22.58
C LEU A 136 1.42 21.57 22.79
N THR A 137 0.37 20.77 22.63
CA THR A 137 0.42 19.31 22.78
C THR A 137 0.19 18.58 21.47
N HIS A 138 -0.35 19.26 20.46
CA HIS A 138 -0.71 18.62 19.20
C HIS A 138 0.51 18.50 18.25
N PRO A 139 0.78 17.28 17.74
CA PRO A 139 1.79 17.07 16.70
C PRO A 139 1.47 17.83 15.41
N PRO A 140 2.48 18.45 14.75
CA PRO A 140 2.28 18.99 13.42
C PRO A 140 2.01 17.87 12.40
N ARG A 141 1.22 18.17 11.36
CA ARG A 141 0.93 17.24 10.25
C ARG A 141 1.63 17.71 8.97
N PRO A 142 2.93 17.39 8.76
CA PRO A 142 3.58 17.72 7.51
C PRO A 142 2.92 16.96 6.36
N ARG A 143 3.17 17.39 5.11
CA ARG A 143 2.72 16.71 3.90
C ARG A 143 3.84 16.63 2.89
N ILE A 144 4.06 15.46 2.31
CA ILE A 144 4.97 15.32 1.17
C ILE A 144 4.27 15.89 -0.07
N VAL A 145 4.94 16.82 -0.74
CA VAL A 145 4.49 17.44 -2.00
C VAL A 145 4.97 16.63 -3.19
N SER A 146 6.22 16.17 -3.15
CA SER A 146 6.78 15.38 -4.24
C SER A 146 7.98 14.56 -3.77
N VAL A 147 8.04 13.31 -4.23
CA VAL A 147 9.25 12.49 -4.26
C VAL A 147 9.74 12.41 -5.70
N SER A 148 11.02 12.68 -5.94
CA SER A 148 11.58 12.66 -7.30
C SER A 148 13.04 12.19 -7.34
N PRO A 149 13.42 11.30 -8.27
CA PRO A 149 12.54 10.62 -9.24
C PRO A 149 11.68 9.53 -8.56
N ARG A 150 10.55 9.18 -9.17
CA ARG A 150 9.68 8.06 -8.74
C ARG A 150 10.23 6.68 -9.09
N LEU A 151 11.16 6.62 -10.04
CA LEU A 151 11.78 5.39 -10.52
C LEU A 151 13.31 5.54 -10.55
N GLY A 152 13.99 4.61 -9.88
CA GLY A 152 15.43 4.48 -9.83
C GLY A 152 15.94 3.19 -10.48
N LEU A 153 17.24 3.16 -10.79
CA LEU A 153 17.91 1.97 -11.32
C LEU A 153 18.91 1.45 -10.28
N ALA A 154 18.81 0.17 -9.89
CA ALA A 154 19.57 -0.43 -8.79
C ALA A 154 21.11 -0.45 -8.95
N ARG A 155 21.65 0.01 -10.09
CA ARG A 155 23.08 -0.02 -10.40
C ARG A 155 23.78 1.32 -10.26
N ARG A 156 23.01 2.39 -10.12
CA ARG A 156 23.53 3.73 -9.88
C ARG A 156 22.86 4.28 -8.66
N ALA A 157 23.60 5.09 -7.91
CA ALA A 157 22.96 5.97 -6.94
C ALA A 157 21.83 6.71 -7.66
N THR A 158 20.62 6.60 -7.12
CA THR A 158 19.47 7.37 -7.59
C THR A 158 19.19 8.39 -6.50
N PRO A 159 19.75 9.61 -6.58
CA PRO A 159 19.46 10.63 -5.58
C PRO A 159 17.97 10.94 -5.59
N VAL A 160 17.35 10.88 -4.42
CA VAL A 160 15.93 11.16 -4.23
C VAL A 160 15.79 12.49 -3.52
N THR A 161 14.99 13.38 -4.09
CA THR A 161 14.62 14.67 -3.50
C THR A 161 13.17 14.61 -3.05
N VAL A 162 12.94 15.01 -1.80
CA VAL A 162 11.64 15.00 -1.13
C VAL A 162 11.31 16.43 -0.76
N ARG A 163 10.25 16.99 -1.36
CA ARG A 163 9.70 18.29 -0.97
C ARG A 163 8.51 18.08 -0.06
N PHE A 164 8.40 18.88 0.97
CA PHE A 164 7.31 18.78 1.94
C PHE A 164 6.86 20.17 2.41
N VAL A 165 5.65 20.23 2.97
CA VAL A 165 5.12 21.38 3.69
C VAL A 165 4.97 21.00 5.16
N GLY A 166 5.36 21.89 6.07
CA GLY A 166 5.24 21.71 7.51
C GLY A 166 6.20 22.64 8.26
N PRO A 167 6.16 22.69 9.60
CA PRO A 167 7.11 23.45 10.38
C PRO A 167 8.57 23.07 10.08
N SER A 168 9.41 24.07 9.89
CA SER A 168 10.86 23.90 9.64
C SER A 168 11.72 24.64 10.67
N GLY A 169 11.12 25.02 11.82
CA GLY A 169 11.82 25.71 12.91
C GLY A 169 12.92 24.87 13.54
N SER A 170 12.77 23.55 13.52
CA SER A 170 13.78 22.55 13.87
C SER A 170 14.27 21.81 12.61
N GLN A 171 15.30 20.96 12.76
CA GLN A 171 15.77 20.11 11.67
C GLN A 171 14.70 19.06 11.32
N PRO A 172 14.17 19.05 10.09
CA PRO A 172 13.26 17.98 9.66
C PRO A 172 14.04 16.67 9.42
N VAL A 173 13.39 15.53 9.60
CA VAL A 173 14.01 14.21 9.45
C VAL A 173 13.32 13.44 8.33
N LEU A 174 14.08 13.10 7.29
CA LEU A 174 13.66 12.21 6.22
C LEU A 174 14.05 10.77 6.57
N ARG A 175 13.11 9.82 6.44
CA ARG A 175 13.39 8.38 6.54
C ARG A 175 12.93 7.66 5.29
N ILE A 176 13.75 6.73 4.81
CA ILE A 176 13.47 5.88 3.64
C ILE A 176 13.17 4.48 4.16
N TRP A 177 11.99 3.95 3.83
CA TRP A 177 11.49 2.66 4.28
C TRP A 177 11.38 1.71 3.10
N ARG A 178 11.97 0.53 3.20
CA ARG A 178 11.79 -0.55 2.23
C ARG A 178 10.54 -1.37 2.58
N THR A 179 9.59 -1.41 1.67
CA THR A 179 8.19 -1.80 1.91
C THR A 179 7.76 -3.05 1.13
N ASP A 180 8.59 -3.52 0.20
CA ASP A 180 8.51 -4.87 -0.42
C ASP A 180 8.95 -6.01 0.54
N ARG A 181 9.17 -5.68 1.82
CA ARG A 181 9.48 -6.60 2.93
C ARG A 181 8.39 -6.48 4.00
N ARG A 182 8.14 -7.59 4.69
CA ARG A 182 7.21 -7.64 5.83
C ARG A 182 7.96 -8.11 7.07
N PRO A 183 8.02 -7.30 8.15
CA PRO A 183 7.57 -5.90 8.23
C PRO A 183 8.42 -4.94 7.36
N PRO A 184 7.96 -3.69 7.09
CA PRO A 184 8.78 -2.66 6.44
C PRO A 184 10.09 -2.38 7.19
N VAL A 185 11.16 -2.09 6.46
CA VAL A 185 12.52 -1.92 7.03
C VAL A 185 13.04 -0.51 6.79
N LEU A 186 13.49 0.17 7.85
CA LEU A 186 14.18 1.47 7.72
C LEU A 186 15.55 1.27 7.06
N VAL A 187 15.79 1.91 5.91
CA VAL A 187 17.06 1.77 5.17
C VAL A 187 17.97 2.99 5.25
N ALA A 188 17.41 4.18 5.45
CA ALA A 188 18.19 5.41 5.59
C ALA A 188 17.43 6.46 6.39
N THR A 189 18.19 7.27 7.14
CA THR A 189 17.72 8.49 7.82
C THR A 189 18.59 9.65 7.37
N VAL A 190 17.96 10.77 6.99
CA VAL A 190 18.63 12.00 6.57
C VAL A 190 18.10 13.16 7.41
N MET A 191 19.00 13.82 8.13
CA MET A 191 18.69 15.03 8.88
C MET A 191 18.79 16.25 7.96
N GLY A 192 17.72 17.02 7.88
CA GLY A 192 17.67 18.27 7.14
C GLY A 192 18.30 19.43 7.90
N ARG A 193 18.49 20.55 7.20
CA ARG A 193 18.87 21.82 7.84
C ARG A 193 17.62 22.51 8.37
N ARG A 194 17.77 23.29 9.43
CA ARG A 194 16.73 24.22 9.91
C ARG A 194 16.30 25.14 8.75
N GLY A 195 15.00 25.39 8.62
CA GLY A 195 14.41 26.17 7.52
C GLY A 195 14.20 25.40 6.21
N SER A 196 14.70 24.16 6.10
CA SER A 196 14.57 23.41 4.85
C SER A 196 13.18 22.78 4.66
N HIS A 197 12.65 22.90 3.45
CA HIS A 197 11.44 22.22 2.97
C HIS A 197 11.74 21.20 1.85
N SER A 198 13.02 20.93 1.62
CA SER A 198 13.53 20.02 0.59
C SER A 198 14.66 19.18 1.16
N LEU A 199 14.49 17.87 1.17
CA LEU A 199 15.42 16.90 1.72
C LEU A 199 15.96 16.01 0.61
N ARG A 200 17.26 15.72 0.62
CA ARG A 200 17.92 14.94 -0.42
C ARG A 200 18.58 13.71 0.19
N PHE A 201 18.15 12.55 -0.27
CA PHE A 201 18.82 11.28 -0.02
C PHE A 201 19.74 10.94 -1.21
N GLY A 202 20.98 10.52 -0.94
CA GLY A 202 22.00 10.28 -1.96
C GLY A 202 21.75 9.05 -2.85
N GLY A 203 20.81 8.17 -2.48
CA GLY A 203 20.52 6.95 -3.26
C GLY A 203 21.42 5.77 -2.92
N THR A 204 22.23 5.86 -1.86
CA THR A 204 23.15 4.81 -1.41
C THR A 204 23.01 4.54 0.09
N VAL A 205 23.25 3.29 0.49
CA VAL A 205 23.32 2.83 1.88
C VAL A 205 24.60 2.02 2.03
N GLY A 206 25.47 2.37 2.98
CA GLY A 206 26.79 1.72 3.14
C GLY A 206 27.66 1.80 1.87
N GLY A 207 27.58 2.92 1.13
CA GLY A 207 28.32 3.12 -0.13
C GLY A 207 27.77 2.37 -1.35
N ARG A 208 26.71 1.56 -1.20
CA ARG A 208 26.10 0.80 -2.30
C ARG A 208 24.76 1.42 -2.72
N PRO A 209 24.43 1.44 -4.03
CA PRO A 209 23.09 1.83 -4.48
C PRO A 209 21.99 0.99 -3.82
N LEU A 210 20.80 1.59 -3.66
CA LEU A 210 19.64 0.85 -3.18
C LEU A 210 19.38 -0.41 -4.04
N PRO A 211 19.10 -1.58 -3.42
CA PRO A 211 18.73 -2.77 -4.16
C PRO A 211 17.36 -2.60 -4.83
N PRO A 212 17.01 -3.45 -5.82
CA PRO A 212 15.67 -3.43 -6.37
C PRO A 212 14.60 -3.67 -5.29
N GLY A 213 13.49 -2.94 -5.38
CA GLY A 213 12.38 -2.98 -4.43
C GLY A 213 11.61 -1.66 -4.41
N ASP A 214 10.54 -1.64 -3.63
CA ASP A 214 9.68 -0.47 -3.43
C ASP A 214 10.04 0.21 -2.10
N TYR A 215 9.98 1.54 -2.11
CA TYR A 215 10.39 2.37 -0.99
C TYR A 215 9.37 3.47 -0.71
N SER A 216 8.82 3.48 0.51
CA SER A 216 8.02 4.59 1.02
C SER A 216 8.91 5.59 1.76
N VAL A 217 8.49 6.85 1.77
CA VAL A 217 9.20 7.95 2.43
C VAL A 217 8.39 8.49 3.59
N SER A 218 9.04 8.77 4.72
CA SER A 218 8.44 9.57 5.78
C SER A 218 9.23 10.83 6.07
N VAL A 219 8.52 11.92 6.42
CA VAL A 219 9.11 13.17 6.90
C VAL A 219 8.57 13.45 8.30
N SER A 220 9.46 13.59 9.28
CA SER A 220 9.14 14.06 10.63
C SER A 220 9.59 15.51 10.82
N VAL A 221 8.77 16.30 11.48
CA VAL A 221 9.04 17.71 11.82
C VAL A 221 8.64 17.98 13.26
N ARG A 222 9.13 19.08 13.83
CA ARG A 222 8.77 19.52 15.19
C ARG A 222 8.15 20.91 15.14
N ASN A 223 7.14 21.12 15.97
CA ASN A 223 6.59 22.45 16.18
C ASN A 223 7.51 23.30 17.09
N VAL A 224 7.11 24.53 17.42
CA VAL A 224 7.92 25.44 18.26
C VAL A 224 8.06 24.97 19.71
N ALA A 225 7.17 24.09 20.18
CA ALA A 225 7.23 23.43 21.49
C ALA A 225 7.95 22.06 21.42
N LEU A 226 8.61 21.73 20.30
CA LEU A 226 9.34 20.47 20.07
C LEU A 226 8.48 19.19 19.98
N VAL A 227 7.15 19.30 19.97
CA VAL A 227 6.27 18.14 19.69
C VAL A 227 6.54 17.66 18.26
N GLU A 228 6.90 16.38 18.13
CA GLU A 228 7.20 15.72 16.86
C GLU A 228 5.92 15.22 16.20
N GLY A 229 5.82 15.43 14.89
CA GLY A 229 4.78 14.85 14.04
C GLY A 229 5.33 14.48 12.68
N SER A 230 4.67 13.56 11.98
CA SER A 230 5.17 12.99 10.74
C SER A 230 4.12 12.83 9.65
N PHE A 231 4.61 12.68 8.44
CA PHE A 231 3.89 12.08 7.32
C PHE A 231 4.61 10.79 6.92
N PRO A 232 3.92 9.65 6.79
CA PRO A 232 2.57 9.41 7.32
C PRO A 232 2.53 9.56 8.86
N PRO A 233 1.32 9.68 9.47
CA PRO A 233 1.18 9.90 10.91
C PRO A 233 1.64 8.70 11.75
N HIS A 234 1.56 7.47 11.23
CA HIS A 234 2.08 6.28 11.90
C HIS A 234 3.32 5.75 11.17
N LEU A 235 4.33 5.37 11.94
CA LEU A 235 5.57 4.78 11.45
C LEU A 235 5.75 3.38 12.05
N PRO A 236 6.23 2.39 11.27
CA PRO A 236 6.60 2.47 9.85
C PRO A 236 5.39 2.74 8.93
N PRO A 237 5.61 3.35 7.75
CA PRO A 237 4.54 3.58 6.78
C PRO A 237 3.75 2.32 6.46
N THR A 238 2.45 2.49 6.26
CA THR A 238 1.55 1.44 5.79
C THR A 238 0.83 1.90 4.52
N ARG A 239 0.40 0.95 3.68
CA ARG A 239 -0.36 1.27 2.46
C ARG A 239 -1.58 2.16 2.74
N LEU A 240 -2.27 1.96 3.86
CA LEU A 240 -3.50 2.69 4.17
C LEU A 240 -3.28 4.21 4.28
N GLU A 241 -2.07 4.61 4.65
CA GLU A 241 -1.72 6.02 4.90
C GLU A 241 -0.81 6.61 3.82
N SER A 242 -0.35 5.77 2.90
CA SER A 242 0.42 6.18 1.73
C SER A 242 -0.46 6.92 0.74
N LEU A 243 0.16 7.87 0.02
CA LEU A 243 -0.47 8.62 -1.05
C LEU A 243 0.35 8.48 -2.34
N PRO A 244 -0.28 8.52 -3.52
CA PRO A 244 0.43 8.49 -4.80
C PRO A 244 1.61 9.48 -4.85
N GLY A 245 2.79 9.01 -5.26
CA GLY A 245 4.00 9.82 -5.38
C GLY A 245 4.70 10.18 -4.06
N THR A 246 4.35 9.51 -2.95
CA THR A 246 5.02 9.65 -1.64
C THR A 246 6.09 8.58 -1.39
N GLY A 247 6.37 7.76 -2.38
CA GLY A 247 7.45 6.77 -2.42
C GLY A 247 8.16 6.77 -3.78
N PHE A 248 8.90 5.69 -4.03
CA PHE A 248 9.58 5.42 -5.29
C PHE A 248 9.97 3.93 -5.38
N SER A 249 10.12 3.42 -6.60
CA SER A 249 10.66 2.09 -6.85
C SER A 249 12.08 2.16 -7.37
N VAL A 250 12.88 1.16 -7.01
CA VAL A 250 14.17 0.90 -7.64
C VAL A 250 14.06 -0.41 -8.41
N ILE A 251 14.31 -0.36 -9.71
CA ILE A 251 14.22 -1.55 -10.57
C ILE A 251 15.60 -2.07 -10.98
N GLY A 252 15.66 -3.37 -11.23
CA GLY A 252 16.78 -4.03 -11.88
C GLY A 252 16.69 -3.91 -13.41
N THR A 253 17.10 -4.97 -14.10
CA THR A 253 16.70 -5.18 -15.50
C THR A 253 15.35 -5.87 -15.48
N VAL A 254 14.34 -5.23 -16.06
CA VAL A 254 12.98 -5.77 -16.20
C VAL A 254 12.55 -5.64 -17.65
N ALA A 255 11.59 -6.47 -18.08
CA ALA A 255 11.08 -6.42 -19.43
C ALA A 255 9.59 -6.78 -19.44
N ALA A 256 8.84 -6.15 -20.33
CA ALA A 256 7.45 -6.48 -20.61
C ALA A 256 7.34 -7.00 -22.05
N GLY A 257 6.29 -7.76 -22.34
CA GLY A 257 6.01 -8.29 -23.67
C GLY A 257 4.51 -8.42 -23.89
N PRO A 258 4.08 -8.92 -25.06
CA PRO A 258 2.67 -9.12 -25.35
C PRO A 258 2.05 -10.13 -24.36
N LEU A 259 0.90 -9.75 -23.81
CA LEU A 259 0.04 -10.61 -22.98
C LEU A 259 -1.04 -11.34 -23.79
N GLU A 260 -1.14 -11.01 -25.09
CA GLU A 260 -1.94 -11.70 -26.09
C GLU A 260 -1.08 -12.72 -26.85
N PRO A 261 -1.66 -13.80 -27.38
CA PRO A 261 -0.89 -14.84 -28.05
C PRO A 261 -0.25 -14.31 -29.34
N VAL A 262 1.01 -14.68 -29.56
CA VAL A 262 1.77 -14.32 -30.76
C VAL A 262 1.76 -15.51 -31.71
N ALA A 263 1.44 -15.27 -32.99
CA ALA A 263 1.47 -16.34 -33.99
C ALA A 263 2.88 -16.94 -34.16
N ALA A 264 2.96 -18.22 -34.46
CA ALA A 264 4.17 -18.83 -35.01
C ALA A 264 4.55 -18.09 -36.31
N GLY A 265 5.80 -17.64 -36.43
CA GLY A 265 6.15 -16.70 -37.50
C GLY A 265 5.54 -15.31 -37.30
N GLY A 266 5.24 -14.92 -36.07
CA GLY A 266 4.93 -13.56 -35.64
C GLY A 266 6.15 -12.88 -34.99
N THR A 267 6.00 -11.64 -34.54
CA THR A 267 7.06 -10.88 -33.86
C THR A 267 6.54 -10.36 -32.53
N ALA A 268 7.14 -10.83 -31.44
CA ALA A 268 6.90 -10.30 -30.10
C ALA A 268 7.78 -9.07 -29.88
N ARG A 269 7.19 -7.93 -29.47
CA ARG A 269 7.94 -6.73 -29.12
C ARG A 269 8.07 -6.65 -27.60
N LEU A 270 9.30 -6.66 -27.10
CA LEU A 270 9.58 -6.60 -25.67
C LEU A 270 10.09 -5.21 -25.31
N SER A 271 9.45 -4.51 -24.37
CA SER A 271 10.03 -3.33 -23.75
C SER A 271 11.05 -3.75 -22.70
N VAL A 272 12.19 -3.08 -22.63
CA VAL A 272 13.29 -3.40 -21.71
C VAL A 272 13.66 -2.16 -20.93
N GLU A 273 13.53 -2.26 -19.61
CA GLU A 273 13.90 -1.24 -18.66
C GLU A 273 15.14 -1.71 -17.88
N GLY A 274 16.12 -0.82 -17.70
CA GLY A 274 17.42 -1.19 -17.12
C GLY A 274 18.60 -0.29 -17.51
N GLY A 275 18.34 0.94 -17.97
CA GLY A 275 19.36 1.95 -18.23
C GLY A 275 19.98 1.95 -19.63
N GLY A 276 19.26 1.45 -20.64
CA GLY A 276 19.66 1.51 -22.05
C GLY A 276 20.88 0.66 -22.45
N GLY A 277 21.27 0.69 -23.73
CA GLY A 277 22.45 0.00 -24.26
C GLY A 277 22.15 -1.27 -25.07
N ARG A 278 23.17 -2.12 -25.25
CA ARG A 278 23.05 -3.39 -25.99
C ARG A 278 22.34 -4.43 -25.13
N VAL A 279 21.37 -5.10 -25.75
CA VAL A 279 20.56 -6.15 -25.15
C VAL A 279 20.83 -7.46 -25.90
N ARG A 280 21.08 -8.55 -25.18
CA ARG A 280 21.07 -9.91 -25.73
C ARG A 280 19.75 -10.55 -25.36
N TRP A 281 19.13 -11.29 -26.26
CA TRP A 281 17.90 -12.02 -25.96
C TRP A 281 18.00 -13.47 -26.42
N GLN A 282 17.29 -14.34 -25.71
CA GLN A 282 17.14 -15.75 -26.02
C GLN A 282 15.66 -16.11 -25.88
N LEU A 283 15.15 -16.93 -26.78
CA LEU A 283 13.81 -17.50 -26.73
C LEU A 283 13.93 -19.00 -26.48
N ARG A 284 13.20 -19.48 -25.49
CA ARG A 284 13.14 -20.90 -25.12
C ARG A 284 11.69 -21.32 -24.95
N ARG A 285 11.38 -22.58 -25.23
CA ARG A 285 10.08 -23.14 -24.84
C ARG A 285 10.07 -23.33 -23.32
N LEU A 286 8.94 -23.07 -22.67
CA LEU A 286 8.83 -23.24 -21.22
C LEU A 286 9.16 -24.69 -20.83
N GLY A 287 9.99 -24.87 -19.81
CA GLY A 287 10.45 -26.19 -19.36
C GLY A 287 11.55 -26.83 -20.23
N ALA A 288 11.85 -26.30 -21.42
CA ALA A 288 12.92 -26.81 -22.27
C ALA A 288 14.24 -26.06 -22.03
N PRO A 289 15.38 -26.77 -21.89
CA PRO A 289 16.68 -26.13 -21.71
C PRO A 289 17.17 -25.46 -23.01
N ARG A 290 16.72 -25.97 -24.17
CA ARG A 290 17.20 -25.56 -25.49
C ARG A 290 16.70 -24.17 -25.88
N THR A 291 17.65 -23.33 -26.30
CA THR A 291 17.34 -22.06 -26.96
C THR A 291 16.95 -22.31 -28.41
N ILE A 292 15.80 -21.78 -28.83
CA ILE A 292 15.24 -21.97 -30.17
C ILE A 292 15.42 -20.77 -31.08
N ALA A 293 15.63 -19.59 -30.50
CA ALA A 293 16.00 -18.37 -31.21
C ALA A 293 16.78 -17.46 -30.26
N HIS A 294 17.66 -16.62 -30.79
CA HIS A 294 18.41 -15.66 -29.99
C HIS A 294 18.85 -14.49 -30.87
N GLY A 295 19.26 -13.39 -30.24
CA GLY A 295 19.75 -12.25 -30.98
C GLY A 295 20.32 -11.16 -30.09
N LYS A 296 20.70 -10.05 -30.74
CA LYS A 296 21.16 -8.83 -30.11
C LYS A 296 20.30 -7.67 -30.60
N ALA A 297 20.04 -6.72 -29.74
CA ALA A 297 19.29 -5.50 -30.07
C ALA A 297 19.93 -4.29 -29.37
N LYS A 298 19.59 -3.09 -29.83
CA LYS A 298 19.95 -1.82 -29.19
C LYS A 298 18.67 -1.00 -29.04
N GLY A 299 18.51 -0.36 -27.88
CA GLY A 299 17.35 0.47 -27.59
C GLY A 299 16.38 -0.17 -26.59
N PRO A 300 15.28 0.53 -26.26
CA PRO A 300 14.34 0.12 -25.23
C PRO A 300 13.35 -0.95 -25.69
N VAL A 301 13.31 -1.28 -26.99
CA VAL A 301 12.42 -2.30 -27.55
C VAL A 301 13.23 -3.36 -28.27
N VAL A 302 12.93 -4.63 -27.98
CA VAL A 302 13.55 -5.81 -28.60
C VAL A 302 12.49 -6.55 -29.39
N ALA A 303 12.68 -6.66 -30.71
CA ALA A 303 11.85 -7.49 -31.56
C ALA A 303 12.35 -8.94 -31.53
N VAL A 304 11.51 -9.86 -31.04
CA VAL A 304 11.77 -11.29 -30.97
C VAL A 304 10.90 -12.00 -32.00
N ARG A 305 11.53 -12.52 -33.06
CA ARG A 305 10.85 -13.28 -34.11
C ARG A 305 10.54 -14.69 -33.62
N ILE A 306 9.27 -15.08 -33.61
CA ILE A 306 8.86 -16.44 -33.28
C ILE A 306 9.13 -17.34 -34.49
N PRO A 307 9.82 -18.50 -34.34
CA PRO A 307 10.05 -19.42 -35.45
C PRO A 307 8.74 -19.84 -36.12
N ARG A 308 8.72 -19.94 -37.47
CA ARG A 308 7.53 -20.34 -38.23
C ARG A 308 7.00 -21.74 -37.88
N ARG A 309 7.87 -22.63 -37.40
CA ARG A 309 7.54 -24.00 -36.98
C ARG A 309 7.34 -24.13 -35.45
N ALA A 310 7.23 -23.02 -34.73
CA ALA A 310 6.96 -23.07 -33.29
C ALA A 310 5.61 -23.75 -33.02
N ALA A 311 5.60 -24.66 -32.05
CA ALA A 311 4.38 -25.32 -31.59
C ALA A 311 3.54 -24.36 -30.74
N ALA A 312 2.27 -24.68 -30.55
CA ALA A 312 1.44 -24.00 -29.57
C ALA A 312 2.01 -24.23 -28.15
N GLY A 313 1.96 -23.20 -27.31
CA GLY A 313 2.33 -23.28 -25.89
C GLY A 313 3.00 -22.03 -25.36
N GLU A 314 3.58 -22.15 -24.17
CA GLU A 314 4.29 -21.07 -23.49
C GLU A 314 5.78 -21.06 -23.80
N TYR A 315 6.30 -19.86 -24.05
CA TYR A 315 7.71 -19.60 -24.30
C TYR A 315 8.22 -18.56 -23.30
N VAL A 316 9.53 -18.57 -23.08
CA VAL A 316 10.20 -17.59 -22.22
C VAL A 316 11.25 -16.86 -23.05
N ALA A 317 11.07 -15.55 -23.19
CA ALA A 317 12.11 -14.66 -23.66
C ALA A 317 12.98 -14.23 -22.47
N VAL A 318 14.26 -14.58 -22.51
CA VAL A 318 15.26 -14.15 -21.54
C VAL A 318 16.01 -12.97 -22.13
N VAL A 319 15.84 -11.81 -21.54
CA VAL A 319 16.50 -10.56 -21.91
C VAL A 319 17.68 -10.35 -20.98
N THR A 320 18.88 -10.20 -21.53
CA THR A 320 20.11 -9.92 -20.79
C THR A 320 20.64 -8.53 -21.13
N GLN A 321 20.73 -7.66 -20.13
CA GLN A 321 21.30 -6.33 -20.26
C GLN A 321 22.36 -6.11 -19.18
N ARG A 322 23.59 -5.79 -19.60
CA ARG A 322 24.75 -5.55 -18.71
C ARG A 322 24.97 -6.67 -17.65
N GLY A 323 24.72 -7.93 -18.01
CA GLY A 323 24.91 -9.09 -17.10
C GLY A 323 23.75 -9.36 -16.13
N ARG A 324 22.64 -8.63 -16.21
CA ARG A 324 21.39 -8.93 -15.48
C ARG A 324 20.34 -9.46 -16.45
N THR A 325 19.43 -10.29 -15.96
CA THR A 325 18.41 -10.94 -16.77
C THR A 325 17.00 -10.56 -16.33
N ALA A 326 16.10 -10.40 -17.31
CA ALA A 326 14.66 -10.37 -17.14
C ALA A 326 14.06 -11.51 -17.95
N ARG A 327 12.95 -12.08 -17.47
CA ARG A 327 12.20 -13.14 -18.16
C ARG A 327 10.81 -12.65 -18.50
N VAL A 328 10.39 -12.87 -19.74
CA VAL A 328 9.08 -12.50 -20.24
C VAL A 328 8.37 -13.75 -20.75
N PRO A 329 7.19 -14.11 -20.21
CA PRO A 329 6.37 -15.17 -20.77
C PRO A 329 5.77 -14.73 -22.11
N LEU A 330 5.67 -15.66 -23.04
CA LEU A 330 5.12 -15.44 -24.38
C LEU A 330 4.25 -16.63 -24.75
N THR A 331 2.94 -16.41 -24.79
CA THR A 331 1.98 -17.36 -25.34
C THR A 331 2.14 -17.39 -26.86
N VAL A 332 2.40 -18.56 -27.44
CA VAL A 332 2.57 -18.72 -28.89
C VAL A 332 1.51 -19.68 -29.40
N HIS A 333 0.74 -19.27 -30.40
CA HIS A 333 -0.23 -20.13 -31.08
C HIS A 333 0.31 -20.57 -32.45
N ALA A 334 0.02 -21.82 -32.84
CA ALA A 334 0.59 -22.41 -34.06
C ALA A 334 -0.18 -22.06 -35.35
N GLY A 335 -1.28 -21.30 -35.24
CA GLY A 335 -2.17 -20.99 -36.37
C GLY A 335 -2.94 -22.20 -36.91
N ARG A 336 -2.85 -23.35 -36.25
CA ARG A 336 -3.58 -24.58 -36.58
C ARG A 336 -4.56 -24.89 -35.47
N ARG A 337 -5.85 -24.83 -35.79
CA ARG A 337 -6.92 -25.15 -34.87
C ARG A 337 -6.83 -26.61 -34.40
N ARG A 338 -7.01 -26.83 -33.10
CA ARG A 338 -7.10 -28.16 -32.48
C ARG A 338 -8.49 -28.36 -31.87
N ARG A 339 -8.75 -29.55 -31.33
CA ARG A 339 -10.06 -29.83 -30.69
C ARG A 339 -10.22 -29.09 -29.37
N VAL A 340 -9.11 -28.86 -28.66
CA VAL A 340 -9.12 -28.21 -27.36
C VAL A 340 -8.30 -26.93 -27.40
N LEU A 341 -8.84 -25.87 -26.81
CA LEU A 341 -8.20 -24.58 -26.62
C LEU A 341 -7.76 -24.42 -25.16
N VAL A 342 -6.48 -24.17 -24.92
CA VAL A 342 -5.95 -23.86 -23.60
C VAL A 342 -5.88 -22.34 -23.42
N VAL A 343 -6.44 -21.83 -22.32
CA VAL A 343 -6.49 -20.42 -21.95
C VAL A 343 -5.50 -20.17 -20.83
N VAL A 344 -4.59 -19.22 -21.08
CA VAL A 344 -3.57 -18.80 -20.11
C VAL A 344 -4.05 -17.54 -19.38
N PRO A 345 -4.02 -17.50 -18.03
CA PRO A 345 -4.65 -16.46 -17.22
C PRO A 345 -3.75 -15.21 -17.10
N THR A 346 -3.49 -14.50 -18.21
CA THR A 346 -2.58 -13.34 -18.23
C THR A 346 -3.17 -12.10 -17.57
N MET A 347 -4.51 -11.95 -17.54
CA MET A 347 -5.17 -10.91 -16.73
C MET A 347 -4.93 -11.18 -15.25
N THR A 348 -5.05 -12.43 -14.80
CA THR A 348 -4.74 -12.79 -13.41
C THR A 348 -3.27 -12.56 -13.08
N TRP A 349 -2.35 -12.89 -14.00
CA TRP A 349 -0.92 -12.62 -13.78
C TRP A 349 -0.61 -11.14 -13.63
N GLN A 350 -1.21 -10.27 -14.44
CA GLN A 350 -1.05 -8.82 -14.25
C GLN A 350 -1.80 -8.32 -13.02
N GLY A 351 -2.98 -8.83 -12.73
CA GLY A 351 -3.74 -8.51 -11.53
C GLY A 351 -2.97 -8.80 -10.24
N MET A 352 -2.14 -9.84 -10.23
CA MET A 352 -1.28 -10.24 -9.11
C MET A 352 0.15 -9.67 -9.16
N ASN A 353 0.53 -8.97 -10.24
CA ASN A 353 1.90 -8.51 -10.44
C ASN A 353 2.26 -7.40 -9.43
N PRO A 354 3.19 -7.62 -8.49
CA PRO A 354 3.45 -6.68 -7.41
C PRO A 354 4.38 -5.55 -7.88
N VAL A 355 3.82 -4.58 -8.60
CA VAL A 355 4.53 -3.39 -9.11
C VAL A 355 3.86 -2.16 -8.51
N ASP A 356 4.64 -1.27 -7.89
CA ASP A 356 4.19 0.04 -7.40
C ASP A 356 4.04 0.99 -8.62
N ASP A 357 2.80 1.19 -9.06
CA ASP A 357 2.48 1.94 -10.28
C ASP A 357 2.34 3.45 -9.99
N ASP A 358 1.89 3.82 -8.79
CA ASP A 358 1.62 5.19 -8.39
C ASP A 358 2.79 5.86 -7.62
N ALA A 359 3.83 5.08 -7.33
CA ALA A 359 5.01 5.45 -6.59
C ALA A 359 4.69 5.94 -5.17
N ASP A 360 3.82 5.23 -4.45
CA ASP A 360 3.56 5.43 -3.01
C ASP A 360 4.46 4.56 -2.10
N GLY A 361 5.24 3.66 -2.71
CA GLY A 361 6.10 2.69 -2.06
C GLY A 361 5.46 1.31 -1.86
N PHE A 362 4.26 1.02 -2.36
CA PHE A 362 3.55 -0.24 -2.11
C PHE A 362 2.96 -0.83 -3.38
N ALA A 363 3.43 -2.02 -3.77
CA ALA A 363 2.98 -2.73 -4.97
C ALA A 363 1.46 -2.76 -5.24
N ASP A 364 1.02 -2.38 -6.43
CA ASP A 364 -0.37 -2.38 -6.86
C ASP A 364 -0.78 -3.70 -7.52
N THR A 365 -1.67 -4.41 -6.82
CA THR A 365 -2.38 -5.58 -7.33
C THR A 365 -3.87 -5.28 -7.34
N LEU A 366 -4.67 -6.02 -8.11
CA LEU A 366 -6.13 -5.87 -8.11
C LEU A 366 -6.80 -6.27 -6.78
N PHE A 367 -6.04 -6.81 -5.82
CA PHE A 367 -6.49 -6.98 -4.43
C PHE A 367 -6.31 -5.73 -3.57
N SER A 368 -5.44 -4.81 -3.97
CA SER A 368 -5.03 -3.66 -3.17
C SER A 368 -5.17 -2.30 -3.86
N ALA A 369 -5.43 -2.29 -5.17
CA ALA A 369 -5.57 -1.11 -6.01
C ALA A 369 -6.87 -1.17 -6.82
N ARG A 370 -7.36 0.02 -7.23
CA ARG A 370 -8.56 0.14 -8.09
C ARG A 370 -8.30 -0.16 -9.55
N SER A 371 -7.04 -0.12 -9.98
CA SER A 371 -6.64 -0.32 -11.36
C SER A 371 -5.21 -0.82 -11.43
N VAL A 372 -4.92 -1.64 -12.43
CA VAL A 372 -3.54 -2.01 -12.80
C VAL A 372 -3.32 -1.82 -14.31
N PRO A 373 -2.21 -1.21 -14.74
CA PRO A 373 -1.84 -1.15 -16.16
C PRO A 373 -1.52 -2.53 -16.73
N LEU A 374 -1.86 -2.76 -18.00
CA LEU A 374 -1.46 -3.97 -18.72
C LEU A 374 -0.03 -3.85 -19.29
N ALA A 375 0.40 -2.63 -19.62
CA ALA A 375 1.69 -2.33 -20.22
C ALA A 375 2.80 -2.15 -19.18
N ARG A 376 2.97 -3.11 -18.26
CA ARG A 376 3.99 -3.09 -17.20
C ARG A 376 4.82 -4.38 -17.17
N PRO A 377 6.12 -4.31 -16.86
CA PRO A 377 6.96 -5.49 -16.73
C PRO A 377 6.56 -6.34 -15.52
N PHE A 378 6.89 -7.63 -15.54
CA PHE A 378 6.72 -8.46 -14.34
C PHE A 378 7.74 -8.09 -13.28
N ALA A 379 7.28 -7.97 -12.04
CA ALA A 379 8.05 -7.53 -10.90
C ALA A 379 9.39 -8.28 -10.78
N HIS A 380 10.45 -7.52 -10.53
CA HIS A 380 11.83 -8.02 -10.42
C HIS A 380 12.35 -8.79 -11.66
N GLY A 381 11.71 -8.69 -12.82
CA GLY A 381 12.10 -9.39 -14.04
C GLY A 381 11.90 -10.90 -13.96
N ARG A 382 10.97 -11.36 -13.11
CA ARG A 382 10.66 -12.78 -12.88
C ARG A 382 9.41 -13.21 -13.64
N LEU A 383 9.27 -14.52 -13.86
CA LEU A 383 8.06 -15.08 -14.43
C LEU A 383 6.91 -15.04 -13.40
N PRO A 384 5.65 -14.96 -13.85
CA PRO A 384 4.48 -15.06 -12.97
C PRO A 384 4.49 -16.37 -12.18
N ALA A 385 4.15 -16.33 -10.89
CA ALA A 385 4.13 -17.52 -10.04
C ALA A 385 3.18 -18.60 -10.60
N GLY A 386 2.00 -18.18 -11.09
CA GLY A 386 1.02 -19.07 -11.72
C GLY A 386 1.51 -19.78 -12.98
N LEU A 387 2.44 -19.18 -13.73
CA LEU A 387 3.07 -19.85 -14.86
C LEU A 387 3.91 -21.05 -14.41
N THR A 388 4.70 -20.88 -13.36
CA THR A 388 5.56 -21.96 -12.84
C THR A 388 4.78 -22.99 -12.03
N ALA A 389 3.72 -22.58 -11.33
CA ALA A 389 2.98 -23.44 -10.42
C ALA A 389 1.81 -24.19 -11.08
N ALA A 390 1.17 -23.63 -12.12
CA ALA A 390 -0.03 -24.20 -12.73
C ALA A 390 0.12 -24.44 -14.24
N VAL A 391 0.29 -23.37 -15.03
CA VAL A 391 0.24 -23.46 -16.49
C VAL A 391 1.38 -24.30 -17.06
N GLY A 392 2.61 -24.08 -16.59
CA GLY A 392 3.79 -24.79 -17.08
C GLY A 392 3.74 -26.30 -16.88
N PRO A 393 3.46 -26.80 -15.65
CA PRO A 393 3.25 -28.23 -15.42
C PRO A 393 2.13 -28.84 -16.28
N LEU A 394 0.98 -28.17 -16.40
CA LEU A 394 -0.11 -28.64 -17.27
C LEU A 394 0.35 -28.78 -18.73
N LEU A 395 0.96 -27.75 -19.31
CA LEU A 395 1.36 -27.79 -20.72
C LEU A 395 2.38 -28.90 -21.00
N ARG A 396 3.36 -29.09 -20.11
CA ARG A 396 4.32 -30.20 -20.23
C ARG A 396 3.63 -31.56 -20.17
N PHE A 397 2.69 -31.73 -19.24
CA PHE A 397 1.91 -32.95 -19.12
C PHE A 397 1.15 -33.26 -20.41
N LEU A 398 0.39 -32.28 -20.93
CA LEU A 398 -0.38 -32.46 -22.17
C LEU A 398 0.53 -32.88 -23.34
N GLU A 399 1.70 -32.28 -23.46
CA GLU A 399 2.65 -32.61 -24.52
C GLU A 399 3.27 -34.00 -24.37
N ALA A 400 3.68 -34.35 -23.16
CA ALA A 400 4.27 -35.65 -22.85
C ALA A 400 3.30 -36.81 -23.16
N HIS A 401 1.99 -36.56 -23.01
CA HIS A 401 0.93 -37.55 -23.26
C HIS A 401 0.30 -37.41 -24.66
N GLY A 402 0.91 -36.62 -25.58
CA GLY A 402 0.43 -36.48 -26.96
C GLY A 402 -0.92 -35.75 -27.09
N LEU A 403 -1.34 -35.01 -26.08
CA LEU A 403 -2.60 -34.29 -26.03
C LEU A 403 -2.46 -32.93 -26.72
N HIS A 404 -2.88 -32.86 -27.98
CA HIS A 404 -2.69 -31.68 -28.82
C HIS A 404 -3.72 -30.57 -28.54
N PHE A 405 -3.23 -29.35 -28.33
CA PHE A 405 -4.03 -28.15 -28.08
C PHE A 405 -3.68 -26.98 -29.00
N ASP A 406 -4.62 -26.05 -29.12
CA ASP A 406 -4.32 -24.65 -29.47
C ASP A 406 -4.23 -23.83 -28.17
N VAL A 407 -3.65 -22.64 -28.22
CA VAL A 407 -3.46 -21.80 -27.01
C VAL A 407 -3.85 -20.35 -27.25
N THR A 408 -4.45 -19.74 -26.24
CA THR A 408 -4.82 -18.32 -26.18
C THR A 408 -4.64 -17.78 -24.77
N THR A 409 -4.97 -16.51 -24.55
CA THR A 409 -4.97 -15.89 -23.23
C THR A 409 -6.37 -15.36 -22.88
N ASP A 410 -6.69 -15.31 -21.59
CA ASP A 410 -7.91 -14.69 -21.07
C ASP A 410 -8.10 -13.25 -21.58
N LEU A 411 -7.01 -12.47 -21.66
CA LEU A 411 -6.99 -11.12 -22.22
C LEU A 411 -7.38 -11.10 -23.70
N ALA A 412 -6.83 -12.02 -24.50
CA ALA A 412 -7.15 -12.11 -25.92
C ALA A 412 -8.62 -12.49 -26.13
N LEU A 413 -9.14 -13.42 -25.32
CA LEU A 413 -10.55 -13.78 -25.36
C LEU A 413 -11.46 -12.62 -24.97
N ALA A 414 -11.13 -11.89 -23.91
CA ALA A 414 -11.88 -10.70 -23.47
C ALA A 414 -11.92 -9.61 -24.57
N ARG A 415 -10.86 -9.49 -25.36
CA ARG A 415 -10.78 -8.58 -26.52
C ARG A 415 -11.43 -9.15 -27.79
N GLY A 416 -11.69 -10.45 -27.84
CA GLY A 416 -12.20 -11.13 -29.03
C GLY A 416 -11.14 -11.35 -30.12
N HIS A 417 -9.88 -11.50 -29.73
CA HIS A 417 -8.74 -11.75 -30.62
C HIS A 417 -8.16 -13.16 -30.43
N GLY A 418 -7.31 -13.57 -31.38
CA GLY A 418 -6.61 -14.85 -31.34
C GLY A 418 -7.54 -16.06 -31.52
N PRO A 419 -7.09 -17.27 -31.18
CA PRO A 419 -7.95 -18.45 -31.16
C PRO A 419 -9.09 -18.28 -30.16
N LEU A 420 -10.33 -18.39 -30.64
CA LEU A 420 -11.56 -18.24 -29.84
C LEU A 420 -12.13 -19.62 -29.44
N PRO A 421 -12.94 -19.72 -28.36
CA PRO A 421 -13.61 -20.97 -27.97
C PRO A 421 -14.47 -21.55 -29.09
N ALA A 422 -15.09 -20.68 -29.90
CA ALA A 422 -15.88 -21.08 -31.05
C ALA A 422 -15.07 -21.98 -31.99
N GLY A 423 -15.59 -23.18 -32.25
CA GLY A 423 -14.94 -24.18 -33.07
C GLY A 423 -14.03 -25.16 -32.31
N HIS A 424 -13.79 -24.97 -31.03
CA HIS A 424 -13.14 -25.97 -30.20
C HIS A 424 -14.21 -26.82 -29.51
N ALA A 425 -13.99 -28.13 -29.43
CA ALA A 425 -14.85 -29.05 -28.67
C ALA A 425 -14.75 -28.80 -27.16
N GLY A 426 -13.53 -28.44 -26.71
CA GLY A 426 -13.27 -28.12 -25.31
C GLY A 426 -12.39 -26.89 -25.10
N VAL A 427 -12.50 -26.30 -23.92
CA VAL A 427 -11.67 -25.23 -23.40
C VAL A 427 -11.05 -25.68 -22.07
N VAL A 428 -9.77 -25.40 -21.86
CA VAL A 428 -9.09 -25.59 -20.57
C VAL A 428 -8.67 -24.23 -20.04
N LEU A 429 -9.13 -23.87 -18.85
CA LEU A 429 -8.60 -22.73 -18.09
C LEU A 429 -7.39 -23.26 -17.32
N ALA A 430 -6.19 -22.89 -17.77
CA ALA A 430 -4.94 -23.58 -17.41
C ALA A 430 -4.45 -23.34 -15.97
N GLY A 431 -5.07 -22.40 -15.27
CA GLY A 431 -4.82 -22.06 -13.89
C GLY A 431 -5.91 -21.12 -13.37
N PRO A 432 -5.74 -20.59 -12.15
CA PRO A 432 -6.72 -19.68 -11.55
C PRO A 432 -7.05 -18.50 -12.47
N GLU A 433 -8.30 -18.40 -12.89
CA GLU A 433 -8.85 -17.26 -13.62
C GLU A 433 -9.49 -16.29 -12.61
N THR A 434 -8.68 -15.79 -11.68
CA THR A 434 -9.16 -15.03 -10.50
C THR A 434 -10.07 -13.87 -10.86
N TRP A 435 -9.77 -13.18 -11.97
CA TRP A 435 -10.62 -12.14 -12.53
C TRP A 435 -11.06 -12.49 -13.95
N THR A 436 -12.29 -12.14 -14.28
CA THR A 436 -12.85 -12.21 -15.64
C THR A 436 -13.57 -10.92 -16.00
N THR A 437 -13.78 -10.67 -17.29
CA THR A 437 -14.64 -9.56 -17.73
C THR A 437 -16.08 -10.03 -17.88
N ALA A 438 -17.05 -9.12 -17.75
CA ALA A 438 -18.46 -9.45 -18.00
C ALA A 438 -18.67 -10.07 -19.39
N ARG A 439 -17.99 -9.53 -20.42
CA ARG A 439 -18.03 -10.06 -21.78
C ARG A 439 -17.49 -11.49 -21.86
N LEU A 440 -16.32 -11.75 -21.27
CA LEU A 440 -15.70 -13.07 -21.29
C LEU A 440 -16.55 -14.10 -20.53
N ALA A 441 -17.10 -13.73 -19.38
CA ALA A 441 -18.02 -14.57 -18.61
C ALA A 441 -19.24 -15.00 -19.46
N VAL A 442 -19.90 -14.05 -20.14
CA VAL A 442 -21.03 -14.34 -21.03
C VAL A 442 -20.62 -15.23 -22.20
N GLN A 443 -19.44 -15.01 -22.80
CA GLN A 443 -18.94 -15.84 -23.89
C GLN A 443 -18.69 -17.29 -23.44
N LEU A 444 -18.08 -17.51 -22.27
CA LEU A 444 -17.85 -18.85 -21.72
C LEU A 444 -19.15 -19.55 -21.35
N GLN A 445 -20.11 -18.84 -20.75
CA GLN A 445 -21.45 -19.37 -20.47
C GLN A 445 -22.17 -19.80 -21.76
N ALA A 446 -22.16 -18.95 -22.79
CA ALA A 446 -22.79 -19.24 -24.08
C ALA A 446 -22.13 -20.46 -24.73
N TYR A 447 -20.80 -20.51 -24.74
CA TYR A 447 -20.03 -21.65 -25.24
C TYR A 447 -20.48 -22.95 -24.60
N VAL A 448 -20.53 -23.03 -23.27
CA VAL A 448 -20.98 -24.22 -22.55
C VAL A 448 -22.45 -24.53 -22.83
N ARG A 449 -23.35 -23.56 -22.73
CA ARG A 449 -24.80 -23.78 -22.94
C ARG A 449 -25.12 -24.33 -24.33
N THR A 450 -24.34 -23.94 -25.35
CA THR A 450 -24.49 -24.42 -26.74
C THR A 450 -23.81 -25.76 -27.05
N GLY A 451 -23.15 -26.40 -26.07
CA GLY A 451 -22.55 -27.73 -26.23
C GLY A 451 -21.04 -27.79 -25.98
N GLY A 452 -20.39 -26.65 -25.78
CA GLY A 452 -18.98 -26.56 -25.43
C GLY A 452 -18.66 -27.20 -24.07
N ARG A 453 -17.40 -27.58 -23.86
CA ARG A 453 -16.96 -28.26 -22.64
C ARG A 453 -15.80 -27.52 -22.01
N VAL A 454 -15.87 -27.24 -20.72
CA VAL A 454 -14.82 -26.49 -20.01
C VAL A 454 -14.20 -27.38 -18.94
N LEU A 455 -12.87 -27.39 -18.88
CA LEU A 455 -12.09 -27.84 -17.74
C LEU A 455 -11.48 -26.61 -17.08
N SER A 456 -11.85 -26.33 -15.83
CA SER A 456 -11.34 -25.23 -15.02
C SER A 456 -10.40 -25.76 -13.94
N LEU A 457 -9.16 -25.26 -13.91
CA LEU A 457 -8.15 -25.65 -12.93
C LEU A 457 -7.82 -24.51 -11.97
N GLY A 458 -7.80 -24.79 -10.68
CA GLY A 458 -7.45 -23.83 -9.65
C GLY A 458 -8.64 -23.39 -8.81
N VAL A 459 -8.41 -22.40 -7.97
CA VAL A 459 -9.38 -21.87 -6.99
C VAL A 459 -9.58 -20.38 -7.23
N ASP A 460 -10.61 -19.80 -6.61
CA ASP A 460 -10.97 -18.38 -6.78
C ASP A 460 -11.30 -18.01 -8.25
N SER A 461 -11.44 -19.01 -9.13
CA SER A 461 -11.62 -18.81 -10.57
C SER A 461 -13.00 -18.27 -10.89
N LEU A 462 -13.04 -17.23 -11.73
CA LEU A 462 -14.26 -16.63 -12.29
C LEU A 462 -15.25 -16.08 -11.25
N GLN A 463 -14.81 -15.87 -10.00
CA GLN A 463 -15.60 -15.27 -8.93
C GLN A 463 -15.49 -13.75 -8.85
N ARG A 464 -14.52 -13.12 -9.55
CA ARG A 464 -14.34 -11.66 -9.54
C ARG A 464 -14.44 -11.09 -10.94
N ALA A 465 -15.06 -9.92 -11.04
CA ALA A 465 -15.16 -9.15 -12.26
C ALA A 465 -14.09 -8.04 -12.29
N VAL A 466 -13.66 -7.69 -13.49
CA VAL A 466 -12.87 -6.48 -13.79
C VAL A 466 -13.40 -5.81 -15.06
N VAL A 467 -13.26 -4.50 -15.12
CA VAL A 467 -13.46 -3.72 -16.34
C VAL A 467 -12.15 -3.72 -17.13
N LEU A 468 -12.20 -4.20 -18.37
CA LEU A 468 -11.05 -4.15 -19.27
C LEU A 468 -11.11 -2.86 -20.10
N THR A 469 -10.10 -2.01 -19.94
CA THR A 469 -9.89 -0.82 -20.77
C THR A 469 -8.82 -1.09 -21.83
N THR A 470 -8.52 -0.08 -22.65
CA THR A 470 -7.44 -0.18 -23.64
C THR A 470 -6.07 -0.33 -22.96
N THR A 471 -5.90 0.29 -21.80
CA THR A 471 -4.62 0.42 -21.10
C THR A 471 -4.50 -0.44 -19.84
N GLY A 472 -5.60 -0.87 -19.23
CA GLY A 472 -5.57 -1.50 -17.92
C GLY A 472 -6.74 -2.42 -17.59
N LEU A 473 -6.67 -2.98 -16.39
CA LEU A 473 -7.76 -3.66 -15.69
C LEU A 473 -8.20 -2.77 -14.54
N GLU A 474 -9.48 -2.47 -14.45
CA GLU A 474 -10.03 -1.47 -13.54
C GLU A 474 -11.23 -2.02 -12.76
N GLU A 475 -11.53 -1.38 -11.65
CA GLU A 475 -12.70 -1.63 -10.81
C GLU A 475 -12.86 -3.13 -10.43
N PRO A 476 -11.84 -3.76 -9.82
CA PRO A 476 -11.95 -5.14 -9.41
C PRO A 476 -13.09 -5.31 -8.41
N SER A 477 -14.00 -6.24 -8.68
CA SER A 477 -15.07 -6.57 -7.76
C SER A 477 -14.55 -7.38 -6.57
N ARG A 478 -15.33 -7.42 -5.49
CA ARG A 478 -15.19 -8.48 -4.49
C ARG A 478 -15.55 -9.83 -5.10
N ALA A 479 -15.10 -10.92 -4.46
CA ALA A 479 -15.52 -12.26 -4.85
C ALA A 479 -17.04 -12.40 -4.70
N ALA A 480 -17.70 -12.82 -5.75
CA ALA A 480 -19.06 -13.33 -5.70
C ALA A 480 -19.04 -14.77 -5.14
N PRO A 481 -20.07 -15.20 -4.39
CA PRO A 481 -20.18 -16.59 -3.95
C PRO A 481 -20.23 -17.58 -5.10
N ALA A 482 -20.86 -17.18 -6.22
CA ALA A 482 -20.95 -18.00 -7.41
C ALA A 482 -19.90 -17.61 -8.47
N ASP A 483 -19.36 -18.61 -9.16
CA ASP A 483 -18.50 -18.39 -10.32
C ASP A 483 -19.28 -17.94 -11.57
N ALA A 484 -18.58 -17.64 -12.66
CA ALA A 484 -19.22 -17.24 -13.91
C ALA A 484 -20.13 -18.32 -14.54
N PHE A 485 -20.10 -19.58 -14.12
CA PHE A 485 -21.04 -20.61 -14.56
C PHE A 485 -22.25 -20.75 -13.62
N GLY A 486 -22.21 -20.10 -12.46
CA GLY A 486 -23.25 -20.11 -11.44
C GLY A 486 -23.04 -21.15 -10.35
N GLU A 487 -21.85 -21.76 -10.25
CA GLU A 487 -21.53 -22.71 -9.17
C GLU A 487 -21.23 -21.92 -7.89
N ASP A 488 -21.97 -22.17 -6.80
CA ASP A 488 -21.72 -21.55 -5.49
C ASP A 488 -20.54 -22.23 -4.79
N LEU A 489 -19.54 -21.44 -4.42
CA LEU A 489 -18.26 -21.90 -3.93
C LEU A 489 -18.04 -21.45 -2.48
N ALA A 490 -17.46 -22.33 -1.67
CA ALA A 490 -16.89 -21.92 -0.39
C ALA A 490 -15.54 -21.23 -0.62
N SER A 491 -15.11 -20.41 0.35
CA SER A 491 -13.75 -19.87 0.31
C SER A 491 -12.70 -21.00 0.33
N PRO A 492 -11.55 -20.86 -0.36
CA PRO A 492 -10.49 -21.86 -0.31
C PRO A 492 -10.04 -22.15 1.13
N GLU A 493 -9.95 -23.43 1.47
CA GLU A 493 -9.63 -23.87 2.82
C GLU A 493 -8.26 -24.54 2.87
N LEU A 494 -7.41 -24.04 3.78
CA LEU A 494 -6.13 -24.68 4.12
C LEU A 494 -6.34 -25.77 5.16
N GLY A 495 -5.68 -26.92 4.97
CA GLY A 495 -5.71 -28.04 5.89
C GLY A 495 -4.46 -28.89 5.81
N ARG A 496 -4.47 -30.03 6.50
CA ARG A 496 -3.42 -31.05 6.34
C ARG A 496 -3.48 -31.67 4.93
N PRO A 497 -2.35 -32.13 4.36
CA PRO A 497 -2.36 -32.90 3.12
C PRO A 497 -3.35 -34.07 3.20
N ALA A 498 -4.35 -34.07 2.32
CA ALA A 498 -5.37 -35.10 2.27
C ALA A 498 -5.86 -35.33 0.83
N PRO A 499 -6.21 -36.57 0.45
CA PRO A 499 -6.70 -36.89 -0.88
C PRO A 499 -8.13 -36.37 -1.12
N LEU A 500 -8.53 -36.35 -2.39
CA LEU A 500 -9.94 -36.27 -2.75
C LEU A 500 -10.50 -37.69 -2.90
N VAL A 501 -11.66 -37.94 -2.29
CA VAL A 501 -12.37 -39.21 -2.38
C VAL A 501 -13.60 -39.02 -3.26
N ALA A 502 -13.73 -39.86 -4.29
CA ALA A 502 -14.84 -39.86 -5.23
C ALA A 502 -16.15 -40.24 -4.53
N SER A 503 -17.16 -39.39 -4.67
CA SER A 503 -18.52 -39.63 -4.16
C SER A 503 -19.51 -39.98 -5.26
N SER A 504 -19.22 -39.66 -6.52
CA SER A 504 -20.04 -40.07 -7.67
C SER A 504 -19.22 -40.06 -8.97
N ASP A 505 -19.52 -40.97 -9.90
CA ASP A 505 -18.84 -41.01 -11.20
C ASP A 505 -19.68 -41.60 -12.35
N ARG A 506 -20.55 -40.79 -12.96
CA ARG A 506 -21.39 -41.19 -14.11
C ARG A 506 -20.66 -41.10 -15.44
N ILE A 507 -19.46 -40.52 -15.46
CA ILE A 507 -18.67 -40.28 -16.67
C ILE A 507 -17.30 -40.95 -16.61
N GLY A 508 -17.08 -41.88 -15.68
CA GLY A 508 -15.82 -42.62 -15.55
C GLY A 508 -14.59 -41.71 -15.45
N LEU A 509 -14.73 -40.56 -14.77
CA LEU A 509 -13.67 -39.56 -14.55
C LEU A 509 -12.58 -40.10 -13.64
N PHE A 510 -12.93 -40.95 -12.67
CA PHE A 510 -11.99 -41.55 -11.70
C PHE A 510 -11.59 -42.99 -12.07
N GLY A 511 -11.95 -43.46 -13.27
CA GLY A 511 -11.57 -44.80 -13.71
C GLY A 511 -10.05 -45.01 -13.69
N GLY A 512 -9.59 -46.21 -13.34
CA GLY A 512 -8.15 -46.47 -13.18
C GLY A 512 -7.54 -45.88 -11.91
N THR A 513 -8.35 -45.27 -11.04
CA THR A 513 -8.00 -45.01 -9.64
C THR A 513 -8.82 -45.93 -8.74
N ASN A 514 -8.47 -46.01 -7.46
CA ASN A 514 -9.28 -46.66 -6.42
C ASN A 514 -10.35 -45.73 -5.83
N GLY A 515 -10.72 -44.65 -6.53
CA GLY A 515 -11.62 -43.61 -6.03
C GLY A 515 -10.94 -42.57 -5.14
N VAL A 516 -9.63 -42.67 -4.92
CA VAL A 516 -8.82 -41.71 -4.16
C VAL A 516 -7.85 -41.02 -5.11
N VAL A 517 -7.76 -39.69 -5.04
CA VAL A 517 -6.99 -38.89 -5.98
C VAL A 517 -6.11 -37.87 -5.27
N GLY A 518 -4.79 -37.98 -5.51
CA GLY A 518 -3.79 -37.01 -5.10
C GLY A 518 -3.70 -36.80 -3.59
N SER A 519 -2.98 -35.76 -3.17
CA SER A 519 -2.98 -35.27 -1.79
C SER A 519 -2.77 -33.76 -1.83
N PHE A 520 -3.74 -33.02 -1.33
CA PHE A 520 -3.80 -31.57 -1.46
C PHE A 520 -3.78 -30.94 -0.06
N ILE A 521 -3.20 -29.76 0.05
CA ILE A 521 -3.23 -28.94 1.28
C ILE A 521 -4.43 -27.98 1.24
N GLU A 522 -4.73 -27.47 0.05
CA GLU A 522 -5.77 -26.47 -0.19
C GLU A 522 -6.83 -27.01 -1.14
N THR A 523 -8.10 -26.78 -0.80
CA THR A 523 -9.27 -27.17 -1.59
C THR A 523 -10.31 -26.06 -1.56
N GLU A 524 -11.03 -25.87 -2.67
CA GLU A 524 -12.19 -24.98 -2.76
C GLU A 524 -13.47 -25.81 -3.00
N PRO A 525 -14.24 -26.07 -1.94
CA PRO A 525 -15.48 -26.83 -2.04
C PRO A 525 -16.57 -26.16 -2.87
N SER A 526 -17.29 -26.98 -3.62
CA SER A 526 -18.60 -26.65 -4.20
C SER A 526 -19.67 -26.75 -3.12
N ARG A 527 -20.43 -25.67 -2.90
CA ARG A 527 -21.60 -25.65 -2.01
C ARG A 527 -22.85 -26.09 -2.74
N SER A 528 -23.06 -25.57 -3.95
CA SER A 528 -24.18 -25.97 -4.80
C SER A 528 -23.85 -25.77 -6.28
N LEU A 529 -24.42 -26.64 -7.12
CA LEU A 529 -24.29 -26.54 -8.57
C LEU A 529 -25.22 -25.45 -9.13
N PRO A 530 -24.91 -24.90 -10.32
CA PRO A 530 -25.78 -23.93 -10.97
C PRO A 530 -27.21 -24.45 -11.14
N HIS A 531 -28.19 -23.55 -11.13
CA HIS A 531 -29.58 -23.92 -11.37
C HIS A 531 -29.75 -24.67 -12.71
N GLY A 532 -30.45 -25.80 -12.69
CA GLY A 532 -30.65 -26.66 -13.85
C GLY A 532 -29.43 -27.52 -14.24
N ALA A 533 -28.33 -27.45 -13.50
CA ALA A 533 -27.17 -28.31 -13.73
C ALA A 533 -27.41 -29.73 -13.23
N ARG A 534 -26.88 -30.73 -13.94
CA ARG A 534 -26.92 -32.13 -13.52
C ARG A 534 -25.53 -32.61 -13.16
N SER A 535 -25.34 -33.02 -11.90
CA SER A 535 -24.09 -33.64 -11.45
C SER A 535 -23.75 -34.91 -12.25
N LEU A 536 -22.50 -35.00 -12.70
CA LEU A 536 -21.93 -36.10 -13.47
C LEU A 536 -20.86 -36.85 -12.70
N ALA A 537 -19.96 -36.14 -12.01
CA ALA A 537 -18.97 -36.74 -11.12
C ALA A 537 -18.60 -35.76 -10.01
N ALA A 538 -18.17 -36.26 -8.86
CA ALA A 538 -17.73 -35.44 -7.75
C ALA A 538 -16.69 -36.18 -6.89
N ALA A 539 -15.70 -35.45 -6.39
CA ALA A 539 -14.77 -35.90 -5.37
C ALA A 539 -14.46 -34.76 -4.39
N GLY A 540 -14.32 -35.10 -3.11
CA GLY A 540 -14.16 -34.14 -2.03
C GLY A 540 -13.31 -34.67 -0.89
N ARG A 541 -13.04 -33.81 0.08
CA ARG A 541 -12.52 -34.28 1.37
C ARG A 541 -13.70 -34.65 2.26
N GLU A 542 -13.47 -35.62 3.13
CA GLU A 542 -14.43 -36.02 4.14
C GLU A 542 -14.89 -34.80 4.97
N GLY A 543 -16.21 -34.62 5.10
CA GLY A 543 -16.82 -33.52 5.84
C GLY A 543 -16.72 -32.11 5.21
N ARG A 544 -16.10 -31.95 4.03
CA ARG A 544 -15.82 -30.61 3.44
C ARG A 544 -16.42 -30.37 2.05
N GLY A 545 -17.32 -31.23 1.58
CA GLY A 545 -17.94 -31.11 0.26
C GLY A 545 -16.98 -31.40 -0.91
N PRO A 546 -17.49 -31.47 -2.16
CA PRO A 546 -16.67 -31.82 -3.32
C PRO A 546 -15.84 -30.62 -3.81
N ALA A 547 -14.54 -30.80 -3.97
CA ALA A 547 -13.62 -29.80 -4.54
C ALA A 547 -13.27 -30.11 -6.00
N LEU A 548 -13.61 -31.30 -6.49
CA LEU A 548 -13.62 -31.64 -7.90
C LEU A 548 -15.05 -32.00 -8.27
N VAL A 549 -15.63 -31.30 -9.23
CA VAL A 549 -16.99 -31.53 -9.71
C VAL A 549 -17.04 -31.53 -11.22
N ALA A 550 -17.85 -32.40 -11.79
CA ALA A 550 -18.22 -32.37 -13.20
C ALA A 550 -19.74 -32.32 -13.29
N TYR A 551 -20.28 -31.39 -14.07
CA TYR A 551 -21.72 -31.23 -14.25
C TYR A 551 -22.08 -30.83 -15.68
N ARG A 552 -23.29 -31.23 -16.09
CA ARG A 552 -23.90 -30.79 -17.35
C ARG A 552 -24.57 -29.43 -17.13
N LEU A 553 -24.32 -28.48 -18.02
CA LEU A 553 -24.94 -27.16 -18.03
C LEU A 553 -25.42 -26.84 -19.44
N GLY A 554 -26.74 -26.72 -19.64
CA GLY A 554 -27.33 -26.69 -20.98
C GLY A 554 -26.99 -27.94 -21.78
N ARG A 555 -26.47 -27.77 -23.00
CA ARG A 555 -26.01 -28.89 -23.85
C ARG A 555 -24.56 -29.29 -23.61
N GLY A 556 -23.81 -28.51 -22.84
CA GLY A 556 -22.38 -28.71 -22.59
C GLY A 556 -22.07 -29.23 -21.19
N MET A 557 -20.81 -29.07 -20.78
CA MET A 557 -20.30 -29.62 -19.53
C MET A 557 -19.19 -28.75 -18.94
N VAL A 558 -19.15 -28.65 -17.62
CA VAL A 558 -18.05 -28.03 -16.88
C VAL A 558 -17.44 -29.09 -15.97
N ILE A 559 -16.11 -29.18 -15.97
CA ILE A 559 -15.31 -29.93 -15.00
C ILE A 559 -14.49 -28.90 -14.24
N ARG A 560 -14.68 -28.76 -12.94
CA ARG A 560 -13.90 -27.88 -12.07
C ARG A 560 -13.01 -28.72 -11.17
N ILE A 561 -11.75 -28.33 -11.07
CA ILE A 561 -10.76 -28.89 -10.15
C ILE A 561 -10.28 -27.78 -9.23
N GLY A 562 -10.95 -27.64 -8.10
CA GLY A 562 -10.73 -26.65 -7.04
C GLY A 562 -9.52 -26.91 -6.16
N THR A 563 -8.38 -27.30 -6.73
CA THR A 563 -7.14 -27.56 -5.98
C THR A 563 -5.94 -26.88 -6.67
N PRO A 564 -5.31 -25.86 -6.06
CA PRO A 564 -4.23 -25.12 -6.71
C PRO A 564 -2.94 -25.96 -6.82
N GLY A 565 -2.87 -27.11 -6.12
CA GLY A 565 -1.79 -28.07 -6.22
C GLY A 565 -1.90 -29.08 -7.38
N TRP A 566 -3.03 -29.14 -8.09
CA TRP A 566 -3.30 -30.19 -9.09
C TRP A 566 -2.18 -30.34 -10.13
N ALA A 567 -1.85 -29.25 -10.82
CA ALA A 567 -0.88 -29.28 -11.90
C ALA A 567 0.53 -29.70 -11.44
N ARG A 568 0.90 -29.41 -10.19
CA ARG A 568 2.21 -29.81 -9.62
C ARG A 568 2.35 -31.31 -9.39
N LEU A 569 1.22 -32.01 -9.26
CA LEU A 569 1.19 -33.47 -9.04
C LEU A 569 1.05 -34.27 -10.33
N LEU A 570 0.89 -33.62 -11.50
CA LEU A 570 0.73 -34.31 -12.79
C LEU A 570 1.90 -35.24 -13.14
N ASP A 571 3.11 -34.85 -12.76
CA ASP A 571 4.33 -35.63 -13.06
C ASP A 571 4.61 -36.70 -11.98
N SER A 572 3.95 -36.66 -10.81
CA SER A 572 4.30 -37.48 -9.64
C SER A 572 3.17 -38.30 -9.02
N SER A 573 1.91 -38.06 -9.39
CA SER A 573 0.74 -38.83 -8.95
C SER A 573 0.05 -39.47 -10.16
N PRO A 574 0.12 -40.80 -10.31
CA PRO A 574 -0.58 -41.54 -11.36
C PRO A 574 -2.09 -41.28 -11.35
N GLU A 575 -2.70 -41.09 -10.19
CA GLU A 575 -4.13 -40.82 -10.04
C GLU A 575 -4.50 -39.43 -10.61
N VAL A 576 -3.70 -38.41 -10.29
CA VAL A 576 -3.89 -37.05 -10.83
C VAL A 576 -3.69 -37.03 -12.34
N ALA A 577 -2.68 -37.74 -12.85
CA ALA A 577 -2.45 -37.93 -14.28
C ALA A 577 -3.67 -38.60 -14.96
N ALA A 578 -4.10 -39.75 -14.45
CA ALA A 578 -5.23 -40.51 -15.00
C ALA A 578 -6.54 -39.71 -15.03
N VAL A 579 -6.85 -38.98 -13.96
CA VAL A 579 -8.04 -38.11 -13.92
C VAL A 579 -7.92 -36.97 -14.93
N THR A 580 -6.72 -36.42 -15.14
CA THR A 580 -6.48 -35.34 -16.11
C THR A 580 -6.64 -35.83 -17.55
N GLU A 581 -6.11 -37.01 -17.90
CA GLU A 581 -6.31 -37.63 -19.22
C GLU A 581 -7.78 -37.92 -19.49
N ARG A 582 -8.52 -38.37 -18.47
CA ARG A 582 -9.95 -38.63 -18.58
C ARG A 582 -10.74 -37.35 -18.73
N ALA A 583 -10.46 -36.32 -17.93
CA ALA A 583 -11.05 -35.00 -18.10
C ALA A 583 -10.80 -34.47 -19.52
N TRP A 584 -9.56 -34.60 -20.01
CA TRP A 584 -9.19 -34.27 -21.39
C TRP A 584 -10.01 -35.04 -22.43
N ALA A 585 -10.12 -36.36 -22.28
CA ALA A 585 -10.93 -37.21 -23.17
C ALA A 585 -12.43 -36.85 -23.13
N ARG A 586 -12.90 -36.25 -22.04
CA ARG A 586 -14.28 -35.78 -21.90
C ARG A 586 -14.48 -34.41 -22.54
N ILE A 587 -13.53 -33.49 -22.47
CA ILE A 587 -13.67 -32.15 -23.10
C ILE A 587 -13.30 -32.13 -24.57
N SER A 588 -12.43 -33.03 -25.03
CA SER A 588 -11.94 -33.04 -26.41
C SER A 588 -12.91 -33.62 -27.42
N ARG A 589 -14.03 -34.22 -26.97
CA ARG A 589 -14.98 -35.03 -27.76
C ARG A 589 -16.01 -34.25 -28.54
#